data_AF-A0A176RT79-F1
#
_entry.id   AF-A0A176RT79-F1
#
_cell.length_a   1.000
_cell.length_b   1.000
_cell.length_c   1.000
_cell.angle_alpha   90.00
_cell.angle_beta   90.00
_cell.angle_gamma   90.00
#
_symmetry.space_group_name_H-M   'P 1'
#
loop_
_entity.id
_entity.type
_entity.pdbx_description
1 polymer ?
#
loop_
_entity_poly.entity_id
_entity_poly.type
_entity_poly.pdbx_seq_one_letter_code
_entity_poly.pdbx_strand_id
1 'polypeptide(L)'
;RQEYSAFVRIVPVRCLGSVNTIWVSDALNSGYDGIILMGCQKGEDYQCHFVKGSEMAHERMSKIGDTLEQLNLEKERVQTYEIAITDIHKVPKIINDMAETIDKIGMNPFKF
;
A
#
# COMPACT_ATOMS: atom_id res chain seq x y z
N ARG A 1 -1.73 -8.42 -22.42
CA ARG A 1 -1.66 -8.80 -21.00
C ARG A 1 -0.51 -8.03 -20.40
N GLN A 2 -0.71 -7.32 -19.29
CA GLN A 2 0.40 -6.67 -18.59
C GLN A 2 0.93 -7.63 -17.53
N GLU A 3 2.25 -7.76 -17.48
CA GLU A 3 2.93 -8.59 -16.50
C GLU A 3 3.33 -7.73 -15.30
N TYR A 4 3.21 -8.31 -14.12
CA TYR A 4 3.63 -7.71 -12.86
C TYR A 4 4.33 -8.76 -12.00
N SER A 5 5.12 -8.31 -11.04
CA SER A 5 5.89 -9.17 -10.14
C SER A 5 5.05 -10.30 -9.54
N ALA A 6 5.56 -11.54 -9.64
CA ALA A 6 4.89 -12.73 -9.10
C ALA A 6 4.89 -12.79 -7.55
N PHE A 7 5.64 -11.90 -6.89
CA PHE A 7 5.71 -11.83 -5.43
C PHE A 7 4.52 -11.11 -4.79
N VAL A 8 3.69 -10.42 -5.58
CA VAL A 8 2.53 -9.68 -5.04
C VAL A 8 1.42 -10.63 -4.60
N ARG A 9 0.78 -10.29 -3.49
CA ARG A 9 -0.47 -10.91 -3.02
C ARG A 9 -1.55 -9.84 -2.90
N ILE A 10 -2.63 -10.01 -3.65
CA ILE A 10 -3.73 -9.04 -3.71
C ILE A 10 -4.80 -9.45 -2.70
N VAL A 11 -5.10 -8.55 -1.75
CA VAL A 11 -6.20 -8.71 -0.80
C VAL A 11 -7.30 -7.74 -1.18
N PRO A 12 -8.41 -8.20 -1.78
CA PRO A 12 -9.51 -7.32 -2.13
C PRO A 12 -10.29 -6.92 -0.87
N VAL A 13 -10.48 -5.61 -0.69
CA VAL A 13 -11.36 -5.05 0.33
C VAL A 13 -12.45 -4.23 -0.32
N ARG A 14 -13.59 -4.07 0.35
CA ARG A 14 -14.69 -3.24 -0.17
C ARG A 14 -14.30 -1.76 -0.20
N CYS A 15 -13.49 -1.31 0.75
CA CYS A 15 -13.05 0.08 0.86
C CYS A 15 -11.72 0.13 1.60
N LEU A 16 -10.82 1.03 1.19
CA LEU A 16 -9.58 1.27 1.95
C LEU A 16 -9.86 1.83 3.35
N GLY A 17 -11.00 2.50 3.55
CA GLY A 17 -11.41 3.04 4.86
C GLY A 17 -11.67 1.97 5.94
N SER A 18 -11.88 0.71 5.55
CA SER A 18 -11.99 -0.40 6.51
C SER A 18 -10.65 -0.98 6.92
N VAL A 19 -9.55 -0.55 6.28
CA VAL A 19 -8.20 -0.99 6.63
C VAL A 19 -7.71 -0.20 7.84
N ASN A 20 -7.22 -0.92 8.84
CA ASN A 20 -6.64 -0.37 10.06
C ASN A 20 -5.12 -0.51 9.99
N THR A 21 -4.39 0.45 10.57
CA THR A 21 -2.92 0.46 10.63
C THR A 21 -2.35 -0.80 11.28
N ILE A 22 -3.08 -1.45 12.20
CA ILE A 22 -2.64 -2.72 12.81
C ILE A 22 -2.39 -3.83 11.77
N TRP A 23 -3.15 -3.86 10.67
CA TRP A 23 -2.95 -4.85 9.60
C TRP A 23 -1.62 -4.63 8.88
N VAL A 24 -1.19 -3.37 8.77
CA VAL A 24 0.07 -2.99 8.13
C VAL A 24 1.23 -3.40 9.05
N SER A 25 1.14 -3.06 10.34
CA SER A 25 2.13 -3.44 11.34
C SER A 25 2.28 -4.96 11.46
N ASP A 26 1.15 -5.70 11.53
CA ASP A 26 1.16 -7.16 11.64
C ASP A 26 1.75 -7.83 10.41
N ALA A 27 1.44 -7.32 9.21
CA ALA A 27 2.03 -7.82 7.97
C ALA A 27 3.55 -7.60 7.95
N LEU A 28 4.04 -6.42 8.32
CA LEU A 28 5.49 -6.17 8.39
C LEU A 28 6.18 -7.04 9.43
N ASN A 29 5.57 -7.21 10.61
CA ASN A 29 6.09 -8.12 11.65
C ASN A 29 6.07 -9.59 11.21
N SER A 30 5.18 -9.96 10.30
CA SER A 30 5.12 -11.31 9.70
C SER A 30 6.13 -11.53 8.57
N GLY A 31 7.00 -10.55 8.30
CA GLY A 31 8.06 -10.65 7.29
C GLY A 31 7.66 -10.24 5.87
N TYR A 32 6.54 -9.52 5.69
CA TYR A 32 6.22 -8.95 4.38
C TYR A 32 7.17 -7.80 4.05
N ASP A 33 7.73 -7.82 2.84
CA ASP A 33 8.78 -6.87 2.47
C ASP A 33 8.25 -5.45 2.17
N GLY A 34 7.04 -5.37 1.63
CA GLY A 34 6.38 -4.11 1.28
C GLY A 34 4.86 -4.26 1.17
N ILE A 35 4.15 -3.15 1.33
CA ILE A 35 2.70 -3.06 1.38
C ILE A 35 2.26 -1.89 0.49
N ILE A 36 1.31 -2.18 -0.41
CA ILE A 36 0.71 -1.19 -1.30
C ILE A 36 -0.77 -1.08 -0.97
N LEU A 37 -1.23 0.12 -0.69
CA LEU A 37 -2.62 0.45 -0.42
C LEU A 37 -3.17 1.21 -1.62
N MET A 38 -4.15 0.64 -2.33
CA MET A 38 -4.77 1.27 -3.49
C MET A 38 -6.20 1.69 -3.15
N GLY A 39 -6.45 2.99 -3.15
CA GLY A 39 -7.74 3.60 -2.80
C GLY A 39 -8.35 4.38 -3.96
N CYS A 40 -9.61 4.78 -3.81
CA CYS A 40 -10.25 5.67 -4.77
C CYS A 40 -9.65 7.08 -4.68
N GLN A 41 -9.66 7.80 -5.79
CA GLN A 41 -9.23 9.20 -5.84
C GLN A 41 -10.06 10.07 -4.88
N LYS A 42 -9.37 10.95 -4.15
CA LYS A 42 -9.97 11.95 -3.26
C LYS A 42 -9.86 13.36 -3.89
N GLY A 43 -10.53 14.35 -3.29
CA GLY A 43 -10.51 15.74 -3.78
C GLY A 43 -11.71 16.08 -4.66
N GLU A 44 -11.51 16.94 -5.68
CA GLU A 44 -12.60 17.50 -6.51
C GLU A 44 -13.27 16.44 -7.38
N ASP A 45 -12.49 15.54 -7.98
CA ASP A 45 -12.99 14.38 -8.74
C ASP A 45 -13.23 13.19 -7.79
N TYR A 46 -14.13 13.39 -6.82
CA TYR A 46 -14.35 12.44 -5.74
C TYR A 46 -14.96 11.12 -6.24
N GLN A 47 -14.17 10.03 -6.23
CA GLN A 47 -14.61 8.71 -6.70
C GLN A 47 -14.83 7.71 -5.57
N CYS A 48 -14.80 8.13 -4.29
CA CYS A 48 -14.99 7.18 -3.20
C CYS A 48 -16.46 6.78 -3.06
N HIS A 49 -16.73 5.49 -3.25
CA HIS A 49 -18.07 4.91 -3.09
C HIS A 49 -18.62 5.07 -1.66
N PHE A 50 -17.75 5.15 -0.65
CA PHE A 50 -18.11 5.24 0.77
C PHE A 50 -17.84 6.63 1.38
N VAL A 51 -18.02 7.69 0.58
CA VAL A 51 -18.06 9.12 0.99
C VAL A 51 -16.76 9.73 1.55
N LYS A 52 -16.05 9.09 2.47
CA LYS A 52 -14.75 9.54 3.04
C LYS A 52 -13.75 8.42 3.28
N GLY A 53 -14.06 7.19 2.86
CA GLY A 53 -13.28 6.01 3.22
C GLY A 53 -11.80 6.07 2.79
N SER A 54 -11.54 6.40 1.53
CA SER A 54 -10.16 6.46 0.99
C SER A 54 -9.37 7.65 1.54
N GLU A 55 -10.04 8.78 1.77
CA GLU A 55 -9.44 9.98 2.40
C GLU A 55 -8.99 9.68 3.84
N MET A 56 -9.87 9.10 4.66
CA MET A 56 -9.52 8.70 6.03
C MET A 56 -8.37 7.68 6.05
N ALA A 57 -8.35 6.74 5.10
CA ALA A 57 -7.26 5.77 4.99
C ALA A 57 -5.93 6.47 4.66
N HIS A 58 -5.93 7.42 3.73
CA HIS A 58 -4.73 8.17 3.39
C HIS A 58 -4.19 8.99 4.58
N GLU A 59 -5.06 9.65 5.36
CA GLU A 59 -4.64 10.37 6.57
C GLU A 59 -4.11 9.45 7.68
N ARG A 60 -4.68 8.25 7.82
CA ARG A 60 -4.15 7.24 8.76
C ARG A 60 -2.79 6.73 8.31
N MET A 61 -2.65 6.45 7.02
CA MET A 61 -1.43 5.88 6.45
C MET A 61 -0.30 6.91 6.35
N SER A 62 -0.59 8.21 6.26
CA SER A 62 0.45 9.24 6.36
C SER A 62 1.17 9.24 7.72
N LYS A 63 0.54 8.67 8.76
CA LYS A 63 1.13 8.53 10.10
C LYS A 63 1.85 7.19 10.33
N ILE A 64 1.77 6.26 9.37
CA ILE A 64 2.45 4.96 9.50
C ILE A 64 3.97 5.12 9.51
N GLY A 65 4.49 6.19 8.90
CA GLY A 65 5.93 6.46 8.83
C GLY A 65 6.59 6.49 10.21
N ASP A 66 5.93 7.06 11.22
CA ASP A 66 6.44 7.11 12.59
C ASP A 66 6.48 5.71 13.22
N THR A 67 5.50 4.85 12.88
CA THR A 67 5.48 3.44 13.30
C THR A 67 6.59 2.64 12.63
N LEU A 68 6.88 2.90 11.35
CA LEU A 68 7.95 2.23 10.62
C LEU A 68 9.32 2.59 11.19
N GLU A 69 9.55 3.87 11.51
CA GLU A 69 10.78 4.33 12.16
C GLU A 69 10.98 3.64 13.52
N GLN A 70 9.93 3.48 14.32
CA GLN A 70 9.99 2.76 15.60
C GLN A 70 10.36 1.27 15.44
N LEU A 71 10.03 0.68 14.29
CA LEU A 71 10.36 -0.70 13.95
C LEU A 71 11.73 -0.83 13.24
N ASN A 72 12.48 0.27 13.07
CA ASN A 72 13.69 0.34 12.24
C ASN A 72 13.46 -0.14 10.80
N LEU A 73 12.30 0.20 10.23
CA LEU A 73 11.94 -0.11 8.85
C LEU A 73 11.92 1.15 7.99
N GLU A 74 12.30 1.00 6.73
CA GLU A 74 12.24 2.05 5.72
C GLU A 74 10.79 2.46 5.45
N LYS A 75 10.53 3.77 5.37
CA LYS A 75 9.17 4.30 5.12
C LYS A 75 8.64 3.88 3.75
N GLU A 76 9.56 3.65 2.83
CA GLU A 76 9.32 3.22 1.46
C GLU A 76 8.59 1.87 1.37
N ARG A 77 8.63 1.05 2.45
CA ARG A 77 7.94 -0.24 2.52
C ARG A 77 6.42 -0.11 2.51
N VAL A 78 5.85 1.05 2.84
CA VAL A 78 4.40 1.25 2.83
C VAL A 78 4.05 2.43 1.94
N GLN A 79 3.32 2.17 0.86
CA GLN A 79 2.91 3.20 -0.09
C GLN A 79 1.39 3.18 -0.27
N THR A 80 0.81 4.38 -0.39
CA THR A 80 -0.62 4.55 -0.68
C THR A 80 -0.77 5.24 -2.02
N TYR A 81 -1.61 4.69 -2.88
CA TYR A 81 -1.89 5.21 -4.22
C TYR A 81 -3.38 5.40 -4.42
N GLU A 82 -3.71 6.43 -5.20
CA GLU A 82 -5.05 6.70 -5.68
C GLU A 82 -5.18 6.16 -7.10
N ILE A 83 -6.15 5.27 -7.31
CA ILE A 83 -6.34 4.54 -8.56
C ILE A 83 -7.79 4.65 -9.00
N ALA A 84 -8.00 5.17 -10.21
CA ALA A 84 -9.30 5.13 -10.87
C ALA A 84 -9.54 3.77 -11.52
N ILE A 85 -10.81 3.42 -11.76
CA ILE A 85 -11.15 2.15 -12.45
C ILE A 85 -10.57 2.06 -13.87
N THR A 86 -10.32 3.22 -14.49
CA THR A 86 -9.73 3.37 -15.83
C THR A 86 -8.20 3.26 -15.83
N ASP A 87 -7.54 3.28 -14.67
CA ASP A 87 -6.07 3.29 -14.53
C ASP A 87 -5.44 1.89 -14.62
N ILE A 88 -5.96 1.05 -15.51
CA ILE A 88 -5.56 -0.36 -15.66
C ILE A 88 -4.07 -0.54 -15.99
N HIS A 89 -3.44 0.47 -16.59
CA HIS A 89 -2.01 0.49 -16.92
C HIS A 89 -1.11 0.92 -15.76
N LYS A 90 -1.64 1.66 -14.76
CA LYS A 90 -0.84 2.14 -13.64
C LYS A 90 -0.57 1.04 -12.62
N VAL A 91 -1.55 0.15 -12.39
CA VAL A 91 -1.45 -0.88 -11.34
C VAL A 91 -0.26 -1.82 -11.54
N PRO A 92 -0.02 -2.40 -12.74
CA PRO A 92 1.16 -3.26 -12.95
C PRO A 92 2.48 -2.50 -12.75
N LYS A 93 2.53 -1.25 -13.19
CA LYS A 93 3.70 -0.39 -12.99
C LYS A 93 3.97 -0.16 -11.50
N ILE A 94 2.97 0.22 -10.71
CA ILE A 94 3.11 0.43 -9.27
C ILE A 94 3.60 -0.82 -8.55
N ILE A 95 3.08 -1.99 -8.92
CA ILE A 95 3.52 -3.28 -8.35
C ILE A 95 5.01 -3.53 -8.66
N ASN A 96 5.43 -3.27 -9.90
CA ASN A 96 6.81 -3.47 -10.32
C ASN A 96 7.76 -2.44 -9.68
N ASP A 97 7.37 -1.17 -9.63
CA ASP A 97 8.12 -0.09 -8.97
C ASP A 97 8.33 -0.41 -7.47
N MET A 98 7.32 -0.98 -6.81
CA MET A 98 7.46 -1.46 -5.43
C MET A 98 8.44 -2.64 -5.35
N ALA A 99 8.36 -3.62 -6.26
CA ALA A 99 9.32 -4.73 -6.28
C ALA A 99 10.77 -4.24 -6.44
N GLU A 100 11.01 -3.29 -7.36
CA GLU A 100 12.32 -2.66 -7.52
C GLU A 100 12.77 -1.88 -6.27
N THR A 101 11.82 -1.27 -5.56
CA THR A 101 12.10 -0.58 -4.29
C THR A 101 12.55 -1.58 -3.23
N ILE A 102 11.86 -2.72 -3.10
CA ILE A 102 12.23 -3.81 -2.20
C ILE A 102 13.60 -4.39 -2.54
N ASP A 103 13.91 -4.58 -3.82
CA ASP A 103 15.23 -5.07 -4.25
C ASP A 103 16.37 -4.12 -3.85
N LYS A 104 16.09 -2.80 -3.78
CA LYS A 104 17.08 -1.79 -3.38
C LYS A 104 17.27 -1.68 -1.87
N ILE A 105 16.18 -1.69 -1.10
CA ILE A 105 16.24 -1.55 0.38
C ILE A 105 16.54 -2.89 1.07
N GLY A 106 16.33 -4.01 0.37
CA GLY A 106 16.53 -5.35 0.90
C GLY A 106 15.29 -5.93 1.57
N MET A 107 15.36 -7.25 1.80
CA MET A 107 14.28 -7.99 2.45
C MET A 107 14.05 -7.51 3.88
N ASN A 108 12.82 -7.67 4.35
CA ASN A 108 12.43 -7.28 5.69
C ASN A 108 13.22 -8.11 6.74
N PRO A 109 13.84 -7.46 7.76
CA PRO A 109 14.62 -8.14 8.79
C PRO A 109 13.81 -9.07 9.70
N PHE A 110 12.48 -8.93 9.76
CA PHE A 110 11.57 -9.81 10.49
C PHE A 110 11.17 -11.06 9.71
N LYS A 111 11.64 -11.18 8.47
CA LYS A 111 11.49 -12.37 7.65
C LYS A 111 12.41 -13.45 8.23
N PHE A 112 11.81 -14.60 8.55
CA PHE A 112 12.44 -15.76 9.20
C PHE A 112 13.83 -16.11 8.67
#